data_AF-A0A969ICC9-F1
#
_entry.id   AF-A0A969ICC9-F1
#
_cell.length_a   1.000
_cell.length_b   1.000
_cell.length_c   1.000
_cell.angle_alpha   90.00
_cell.angle_beta   90.00
_cell.angle_gamma   90.00
#
_symmetry.space_group_name_H-M   'P 1'
#
loop_
_entity.id
_entity.type
_entity.pdbx_description
1 polymer ?
#
loop_
_entity_poly.entity_id
_entity_poly.type
_entity_poly.pdbx_seq_one_letter_code
_entity_poly.pdbx_strand_id
1 'polypeptide(L)'
;MRIKPCTIALLIFCISTFPGKAQDIPPTTSLVYPGVDGKLVYVADSLGNKIPDFSNAGYKGGGAVIPYIPLKATLWPVPGDNTPAIQKPLTVLLLFLWIVMDFVAPYC
;
A
#
# COMPACT_ATOMS: atom_id res chain seq x y z
N MET A 1 19.65 -34.75 18.73
CA MET A 1 18.66 -34.11 19.63
C MET A 1 17.31 -34.76 19.42
N ARG A 2 16.77 -35.47 20.42
CA ARG A 2 15.58 -36.30 20.30
C ARG A 2 14.42 -35.53 20.94
N ILE A 3 13.62 -34.87 20.12
CA ILE A 3 12.50 -34.03 20.58
C ILE A 3 11.47 -34.96 21.23
N LYS A 4 11.18 -34.74 22.52
CA LYS A 4 10.26 -35.59 23.28
C LYS A 4 8.83 -35.24 22.87
N PRO A 5 7.94 -36.20 22.59
CA PRO A 5 6.57 -35.89 22.18
C PRO A 5 5.81 -35.05 23.23
N CYS A 6 6.20 -35.16 24.51
CA CYS A 6 5.69 -34.33 25.60
C CYS A 6 5.98 -32.82 25.43
N THR A 7 7.14 -32.44 24.89
CA THR A 7 7.45 -31.01 24.66
C THR A 7 6.67 -30.42 23.49
N ILE A 8 6.27 -31.24 22.52
CA ILE A 8 5.43 -30.81 21.39
C ILE A 8 3.98 -30.63 21.86
N ALA A 9 3.47 -31.55 22.69
CA ALA A 9 2.12 -31.46 23.26
C ALA A 9 1.93 -30.20 24.13
N LEU A 10 2.94 -29.86 24.93
CA LEU A 10 2.92 -28.65 25.77
C LEU A 10 2.86 -27.35 24.94
N LEU A 11 3.60 -27.31 23.82
CA LEU A 11 3.65 -26.15 22.94
C LEU A 11 2.31 -25.93 22.20
N ILE A 12 1.68 -27.01 21.72
CA ILE A 12 0.39 -26.96 21.03
C ILE A 12 -0.72 -26.53 22.00
N PHE A 13 -0.69 -27.00 23.25
CA PHE A 13 -1.66 -26.60 24.28
C PHE A 13 -1.56 -25.10 24.60
N CYS A 14 -0.34 -24.53 24.72
CA CYS A 14 -0.14 -23.09 24.94
C CYS A 14 -0.64 -22.21 23.79
N ILE A 15 -0.58 -22.68 22.55
CA ILE A 15 -1.06 -21.93 21.37
C ILE A 15 -2.60 -21.93 21.33
N SER A 16 -3.25 -23.00 21.78
CA SER A 16 -4.72 -23.11 21.79
C SER A 16 -5.44 -22.25 22.85
N THR A 17 -4.72 -21.71 23.83
CA THR A 17 -5.29 -20.93 24.95
C THR A 17 -5.38 -19.42 24.74
N PHE A 18 -4.98 -18.89 23.57
CA PHE A 18 -5.18 -17.48 23.23
C PHE A 18 -6.27 -17.32 22.16
N PRO A 19 -7.57 -17.31 22.52
CA PRO A 19 -8.58 -16.77 21.63
C PRO A 19 -8.38 -15.25 21.56
N GLY A 20 -7.59 -14.80 20.58
CA GLY A 20 -7.56 -13.39 20.19
C GLY A 20 -8.94 -13.01 19.67
N LYS A 21 -9.82 -12.51 20.54
CA LYS A 21 -11.05 -11.86 20.11
C LYS A 21 -10.67 -10.49 19.55
N ALA A 22 -10.91 -10.27 18.26
CA ALA A 22 -10.91 -8.94 17.70
C ALA A 22 -11.87 -8.09 18.53
N GLN A 23 -11.38 -6.99 19.08
CA GLN A 23 -12.18 -6.11 19.92
C GLN A 23 -13.10 -5.32 18.98
N ASP A 24 -14.37 -5.73 18.88
CA ASP A 24 -15.43 -4.93 18.26
C ASP A 24 -15.62 -3.68 19.12
N ILE A 25 -14.89 -2.62 18.78
CA ILE A 25 -15.16 -1.28 19.30
C ILE A 25 -16.56 -0.93 18.77
N PRO A 26 -17.57 -0.74 19.64
CA PRO A 26 -18.88 -0.32 19.18
C PRO A 26 -18.71 0.98 18.38
N PRO A 27 -19.33 1.11 17.20
CA PRO A 27 -19.16 2.28 16.36
C PRO A 27 -19.69 3.52 17.09
N THR A 28 -18.78 4.27 17.70
CA THR A 28 -19.09 5.51 18.44
C THR A 28 -19.19 6.73 17.52
N THR A 29 -19.04 6.52 16.21
CA THR A 29 -18.96 7.58 15.20
C THR A 29 -20.27 7.68 14.42
N SER A 30 -20.94 8.82 14.53
CA SER A 30 -22.26 9.07 13.91
C SER A 30 -22.22 9.24 12.38
N LEU A 31 -21.07 9.62 11.83
CA LEU A 31 -20.92 9.93 10.39
C LEU A 31 -20.32 8.78 9.56
N VAL A 32 -19.53 7.90 10.17
CA VAL A 32 -18.91 6.75 9.49
C VAL A 32 -18.91 5.56 10.44
N TYR A 33 -19.43 4.41 10.04
CA TYR A 33 -19.46 3.22 10.90
C TYR A 33 -19.46 1.92 10.10
N PRO A 34 -18.95 0.79 10.66
CA PRO A 34 -19.08 -0.53 10.06
C PRO A 34 -20.55 -0.94 9.87
N GLY A 35 -20.89 -1.34 8.65
CA GLY A 35 -22.14 -2.00 8.29
C GLY A 35 -22.08 -3.50 8.53
N VAL A 36 -23.24 -4.16 8.40
CA VAL A 36 -23.39 -5.61 8.63
C VAL A 36 -22.63 -6.48 7.62
N ASP A 37 -22.25 -5.90 6.49
CA ASP A 37 -21.46 -6.54 5.42
C ASP A 37 -19.94 -6.35 5.61
N GLY A 38 -19.52 -5.73 6.71
CA GLY A 38 -18.11 -5.43 7.00
C GLY A 38 -17.55 -4.24 6.22
N LYS A 39 -18.38 -3.48 5.52
CA LYS A 39 -17.99 -2.24 4.83
C LYS A 39 -18.32 -1.02 5.67
N LEU A 40 -17.65 0.11 5.43
CA LEU A 40 -17.99 1.37 6.08
C LEU A 40 -19.21 2.02 5.43
N VAL A 41 -20.17 2.41 6.27
CA VAL A 41 -21.33 3.21 5.91
C VAL A 41 -21.00 4.67 6.17
N TYR A 42 -21.29 5.53 5.20
CA TYR A 42 -21.01 6.98 5.26
C TYR A 42 -22.32 7.76 5.27
N VAL A 43 -22.53 8.56 6.32
CA VAL A 43 -23.70 9.44 6.50
C VAL A 43 -23.28 10.88 6.25
N ALA A 44 -24.13 11.62 5.52
CA ALA A 44 -23.91 13.05 5.31
C ALA A 44 -24.30 13.85 6.56
N ASP A 45 -23.61 14.95 6.82
CA ASP A 45 -23.98 15.90 7.87
C ASP A 45 -25.28 16.67 7.51
N SER A 46 -25.72 17.54 8.41
CA SER A 46 -26.92 18.37 8.21
C SER A 46 -26.84 19.34 7.03
N LEU A 47 -25.63 19.63 6.54
CA LEU A 47 -25.36 20.49 5.40
C LEU A 47 -25.16 19.70 4.10
N GLY A 48 -25.25 18.36 4.16
CA GLY A 48 -25.05 17.46 3.03
C GLY A 48 -23.58 17.10 2.76
N ASN A 49 -22.62 17.53 3.59
CA ASN A 49 -21.23 17.14 3.43
C ASN A 49 -21.04 15.69 3.89
N LYS A 50 -20.29 14.91 3.12
CA LYS A 50 -19.97 13.52 3.43
C LYS A 50 -18.46 13.33 3.50
N ILE A 51 -17.99 12.53 4.47
CA ILE A 51 -16.59 12.14 4.55
C ILE A 51 -16.23 11.35 3.28
N PRO A 52 -15.16 11.75 2.54
CA PRO A 52 -14.76 11.04 1.32
C PRO A 52 -14.38 9.59 1.59
N ASP A 53 -14.76 8.70 0.66
CA ASP A 53 -14.32 7.31 0.66
C ASP A 53 -12.94 7.19 -0.01
N PHE A 54 -12.00 6.57 0.69
CA PHE A 54 -10.63 6.32 0.22
C PHE A 54 -10.36 4.83 -0.07
N SER A 55 -11.40 4.00 -0.18
CA SER A 55 -11.27 2.57 -0.46
C SER A 55 -10.54 2.27 -1.78
N ASN A 56 -10.55 3.22 -2.72
CA ASN A 56 -9.82 3.12 -4.00
C ASN A 56 -8.52 3.94 -4.02
N ALA A 57 -7.99 4.36 -2.86
CA ALA A 57 -6.70 5.05 -2.81
C ALA A 57 -5.57 4.05 -3.10
N GLY A 58 -4.76 4.31 -4.12
CA GLY A 58 -3.56 3.52 -4.41
C GLY A 58 -3.23 3.37 -5.88
N TYR A 59 -2.20 2.58 -6.18
CA TYR A 59 -1.79 2.27 -7.55
C TYR A 59 -2.95 1.65 -8.32
N LYS A 60 -3.33 2.28 -9.44
CA LYS A 60 -4.50 1.91 -10.25
C LYS A 60 -5.79 1.73 -9.43
N GLY A 61 -6.01 2.59 -8.43
CA GLY A 61 -7.24 2.57 -7.63
C GLY A 61 -7.22 1.59 -6.46
N GLY A 62 -6.03 1.15 -6.00
CA GLY A 62 -5.88 0.31 -4.80
C GLY A 62 -6.19 -1.18 -4.99
N GLY A 63 -6.82 -1.57 -6.12
CA GLY A 63 -7.14 -2.97 -6.43
C GLY A 63 -6.08 -3.72 -7.25
N ALA A 64 -5.00 -3.05 -7.66
CA ALA A 64 -3.94 -3.67 -8.45
C ALA A 64 -2.69 -3.94 -7.61
N VAL A 65 -2.03 -5.07 -7.88
CA VAL A 65 -0.72 -5.39 -7.31
C VAL A 65 0.27 -4.29 -7.68
N ILE A 66 1.03 -3.82 -6.70
CA ILE A 66 2.11 -2.86 -6.92
C ILE A 66 3.19 -3.55 -7.78
N PRO A 67 3.50 -3.02 -8.97
CA PRO A 67 4.48 -3.64 -9.84
C PRO A 67 5.88 -3.53 -9.24
N TYR A 68 6.67 -4.59 -9.39
CA TYR A 68 8.09 -4.53 -9.09
C TYR A 68 8.83 -3.87 -10.26
N ILE A 69 9.32 -2.66 -10.06
CA ILE A 69 10.08 -1.91 -11.06
C ILE A 69 11.57 -1.87 -10.69
N PRO A 70 12.48 -2.07 -11.66
CA PRO A 70 13.91 -1.97 -11.39
C PRO A 70 14.31 -0.52 -11.09
N LEU A 71 15.18 -0.35 -10.10
CA LEU A 71 15.76 0.95 -9.75
C LEU A 71 16.58 1.48 -10.93
N LYS A 72 16.34 2.74 -11.32
CA LYS A 72 17.03 3.39 -12.44
C LYS A 72 18.23 4.24 -12.02
N ALA A 73 18.14 4.90 -10.88
CA ALA A 73 19.23 5.71 -10.33
C ALA A 73 19.06 5.87 -8.82
N THR A 74 20.18 5.90 -8.09
CA THR A 74 20.26 6.28 -6.68
C THR A 74 21.01 7.60 -6.60
N LEU A 75 20.44 8.59 -5.91
CA LEU A 75 21.06 9.89 -5.71
C LEU A 75 21.35 10.09 -4.22
N TRP A 76 22.46 10.73 -3.91
CA TRP A 76 22.81 11.14 -2.56
C TRP A 76 22.63 12.66 -2.42
N PRO A 77 22.13 13.15 -1.27
CA PRO A 77 21.94 14.57 -1.07
C PRO A 77 23.29 15.29 -1.10
N VAL A 78 23.35 16.41 -1.81
CA VAL A 78 24.49 17.34 -1.74
C VAL A 78 24.07 18.66 -1.09
N PRO A 79 25.00 19.40 -0.46
CA PRO A 79 24.72 20.73 0.06
C PRO A 79 24.28 21.69 -1.07
N GLY A 80 23.27 22.52 -0.79
CA GLY A 80 22.74 23.50 -1.74
C GLY A 80 21.54 22.97 -2.54
N ASP A 81 21.37 23.48 -3.76
CA ASP A 81 20.23 23.13 -4.63
C ASP A 81 20.43 21.77 -5.31
N ASN A 82 19.56 20.82 -4.97
CA ASN A 82 19.55 19.48 -5.55
C ASN A 82 18.69 19.37 -6.82
N THR A 83 18.03 20.46 -7.25
CA THR A 83 17.21 20.48 -8.47
C THR A 83 18.00 19.98 -9.69
N PRO A 84 19.22 20.43 -9.98
CA PRO A 84 19.98 19.92 -11.13
C PRO A 84 20.36 18.44 -10.99
N ALA A 85 20.68 18.00 -9.77
CA ALA A 85 21.06 16.62 -9.48
C ALA A 85 19.90 15.63 -9.68
N ILE A 86 18.67 16.07 -9.42
CA ILE A 86 17.44 15.27 -9.62
C ILE A 86 16.95 15.36 -11.07
N GLN A 87 16.94 16.55 -11.66
CA GLN A 87 16.35 16.76 -12.99
C GLN A 87 17.18 16.16 -14.11
N LYS A 88 18.52 16.21 -14.02
CA LYS A 88 19.40 15.67 -15.07
C LYS A 88 19.17 14.17 -15.37
N PRO A 89 19.19 13.26 -14.39
CA PRO A 89 18.94 11.84 -14.66
C PRO A 89 17.51 11.57 -15.15
N LEU A 90 16.51 12.31 -14.68
CA LEU A 90 15.14 12.21 -15.16
C LEU A 90 15.04 12.60 -16.64
N THR A 91 15.61 13.74 -17.03
CA THR A 91 15.61 14.23 -18.41
C THR A 91 16.32 13.24 -19.34
N VAL A 92 17.47 12.69 -18.93
CA VAL A 92 18.19 11.68 -19.74
C VAL A 92 17.39 10.40 -19.88
N LEU A 93 16.73 9.93 -18.82
CA LEU A 93 15.90 8.72 -18.86
C LEU A 93 14.67 8.92 -19.77
N LEU A 94 14.04 10.10 -19.71
CA LEU A 94 12.92 10.45 -20.58
C LEU A 94 13.35 10.56 -22.04
N LEU A 95 14.52 11.15 -22.31
CA LEU A 95 15.08 11.22 -23.67
C LEU A 95 15.40 9.83 -24.23
N PHE A 96 15.99 8.95 -23.42
CA PHE A 96 16.24 7.57 -23.83
C PHE A 96 14.94 6.83 -24.14
N LEU A 97 13.90 7.00 -23.30
CA LEU A 97 12.60 6.39 -23.54
C LEU A 97 11.97 6.92 -24.84
N TRP A 98 12.05 8.23 -25.09
CA TRP A 98 11.52 8.84 -26.32
C TRP A 98 12.23 8.31 -27.57
N ILE A 99 13.57 8.28 -27.56
CA ILE A 99 14.36 7.72 -28.66
C ILE A 99 14.01 6.24 -28.92
N VAL A 100 13.88 5.43 -27.87
CA VAL A 100 13.50 4.02 -28.01
C VAL A 100 12.08 3.88 -28.58
N MET A 101 11.14 4.70 -28.13
CA MET A 101 9.77 4.67 -28.67
C MET A 101 9.71 5.14 -30.13
N ASP A 102 10.51 6.13 -30.53
CA ASP A 102 10.51 6.66 -31.90
C ASP A 102 11.33 5.82 -32.89
N PHE A 103 12.39 5.13 -32.45
CA PHE A 103 13.20 4.28 -33.33
C PHE A 103 12.75 2.82 -33.37
N VAL A 104 12.03 2.30 -32.37
CA VAL A 104 11.56 0.90 -32.37
C VAL A 104 10.12 0.76 -32.87
N ALA A 105 9.27 1.78 -32.70
CA ALA A 105 7.88 1.73 -33.21
C ALA A 105 7.71 1.73 -34.74
N PRO A 106 8.58 2.33 -35.59
CA PRO A 106 8.35 2.34 -37.04
C PRO A 106 8.73 1.02 -37.74
N TYR A 107 9.13 -0.02 -36.99
CA TYR A 107 9.51 -1.33 -37.55
C TYR A 107 8.52 -2.47 -37.22
N CYS A 108 7.27 -2.15 -36.85
CA CYS A 108 6.13 -3.09 -36.78
C CYS A 108 4.93 -2.54 -37.55
#